data_AF-A0AA37BNV9-F1
#
_entry.id   AF-A0AA37BNV9-F1
#
_cell.length_a   1.000
_cell.length_b   1.000
_cell.length_c   1.000
_cell.angle_alpha   90.00
_cell.angle_beta   90.00
_cell.angle_gamma   90.00
#
_symmetry.space_group_name_H-M   'P 1'
#
loop_
_entity.id
_entity.type
_entity.pdbx_description
1 polymer ?
#
loop_
_entity_poly.entity_id
_entity_poly.type
_entity_poly.pdbx_seq_one_letter_code
_entity_poly.pdbx_strand_id
1 'polypeptide(L)'
;MTVEGPAVELRDVLTAVTMLASDMGELKAAIAASKPALEQTQLNKDLLAALVGQVNELAETLEGIKRRDSSEPKPRPWCWTTMTYAERAERLAELADWVTEVLYLRPEVPLAVPICWSFHPDIVDDLSALYCGWQTAYLWSGGRATDALDYLTRALPAVLRRISSQHKACASNHQPPSRVRDDSRAVAARVQQFQQLAAQE
;
A
#
# COMPACT_ATOMS: atom_id res chain seq x y z
N MET A 1 86.91 52.20 -1.49
CA MET A 1 85.91 51.76 -2.47
C MET A 1 86.05 50.26 -2.63
N THR A 2 85.30 49.52 -1.83
CA THR A 2 85.20 48.07 -1.90
C THR A 2 84.37 47.72 -3.12
N VAL A 3 84.98 47.01 -4.08
CA VAL A 3 84.32 46.50 -5.28
C VAL A 3 83.60 45.22 -4.88
N GLU A 4 82.29 45.30 -4.67
CA GLU A 4 81.42 44.13 -4.57
C GLU A 4 81.37 43.44 -5.93
N GLY A 5 81.97 42.26 -6.01
CA GLY A 5 82.26 41.56 -7.25
C GLY A 5 81.10 40.75 -7.85
N PRO A 6 81.32 40.12 -9.03
CA PRO A 6 80.37 39.31 -9.82
C PRO A 6 79.81 38.04 -9.14
N ALA A 7 80.12 37.85 -7.85
CA ALA A 7 79.62 36.75 -7.03
C ALA A 7 78.14 36.90 -6.65
N VAL A 8 77.58 38.11 -6.74
CA VAL A 8 76.17 38.39 -6.40
C VAL A 8 75.23 37.86 -7.50
N GLU A 9 75.51 38.10 -8.78
CA GLU A 9 74.71 37.64 -9.92
C GLU A 9 74.60 36.11 -10.04
N LEU A 10 75.71 35.39 -9.84
CA LEU A 10 75.72 33.92 -9.92
C LEU A 10 74.89 33.29 -8.79
N ARG A 11 74.88 33.92 -7.61
CA ARG A 11 74.14 33.48 -6.44
C ARG A 11 72.64 33.67 -6.61
N ASP A 12 72.21 34.74 -7.26
CA ASP A 12 70.79 35.00 -7.59
C ASP A 12 70.25 34.00 -8.63
N VAL A 13 71.04 33.69 -9.67
CA VAL A 13 70.71 32.66 -10.66
C VAL A 13 70.60 31.28 -10.00
N LEU A 14 71.53 30.93 -9.12
CA LEU A 14 71.49 29.65 -8.40
C LEU A 14 70.25 29.56 -7.51
N THR A 15 69.87 30.66 -6.85
CA THR A 15 68.67 30.75 -6.00
C THR A 15 67.40 30.54 -6.83
N ALA A 16 67.29 31.20 -7.98
CA ALA A 16 66.15 31.02 -8.89
C ALA A 16 66.04 29.58 -9.43
N VAL A 17 67.17 28.94 -9.76
CA VAL A 17 67.19 27.53 -10.19
C VAL A 17 66.75 26.59 -9.07
N THR A 18 67.14 26.86 -7.81
CA THR A 18 66.68 26.05 -6.67
C THR A 18 65.20 26.22 -6.38
N MET A 19 64.65 27.42 -6.53
CA MET A 19 63.21 27.67 -6.41
C MET A 19 62.45 26.94 -7.51
N LEU A 20 62.88 27.05 -8.76
CA LEU A 20 62.24 26.34 -9.88
C LEU A 20 62.31 24.81 -9.72
N ALA A 21 63.43 24.29 -9.20
CA ALA A 21 63.56 22.87 -8.91
C ALA A 21 62.59 22.42 -7.79
N SER A 22 62.38 23.27 -6.78
CA SER A 22 61.38 23.04 -5.73
C SER A 22 59.96 23.05 -6.32
N ASP A 23 59.60 24.09 -7.08
CA ASP A 23 58.29 24.24 -7.72
C ASP A 23 58.00 23.08 -8.68
N MET A 24 59.00 22.61 -9.43
CA MET A 24 58.89 21.42 -10.30
C MET A 24 58.66 20.14 -9.47
N GLY A 25 59.27 20.04 -8.29
CA GLY A 25 59.03 18.95 -7.35
C GLY A 25 57.61 18.96 -6.80
N GLU A 26 57.12 20.12 -6.40
CA GLU A 26 55.74 20.32 -5.91
C GLU A 26 54.71 20.04 -7.00
N LEU A 27 54.95 20.50 -8.23
CA LEU A 27 54.07 20.23 -9.36
C LEU A 27 53.99 18.74 -9.68
N LYS A 28 55.13 18.03 -9.66
CA LYS A 28 55.15 16.56 -9.85
C LYS A 28 54.39 15.85 -8.73
N ALA A 29 54.52 16.30 -7.48
CA ALA A 29 53.76 15.75 -6.36
C ALA A 29 52.25 16.00 -6.53
N ALA A 30 51.85 17.20 -6.96
CA ALA A 30 50.46 17.54 -7.22
C ALA A 30 49.85 16.72 -8.38
N ILE A 31 50.61 16.50 -9.46
CA ILE A 31 50.20 15.64 -10.58
C ILE A 31 50.05 14.19 -10.11
N ALA A 32 51.00 13.68 -9.33
CA ALA A 32 50.93 12.34 -8.76
C ALA A 32 49.70 12.16 -7.84
N ALA A 33 49.35 13.18 -7.06
CA ALA A 33 48.17 13.19 -6.20
C ALA A 33 46.84 13.34 -6.97
N SER A 34 46.85 14.00 -8.13
CA SER A 34 45.63 14.20 -8.95
C SER A 34 45.20 12.94 -9.68
N LYS A 35 46.14 12.06 -10.05
CA LYS A 35 45.85 10.80 -10.76
C LYS A 35 44.85 9.89 -10.02
N PRO A 36 45.05 9.52 -8.74
CA PRO A 36 44.08 8.69 -8.02
C PRO A 36 42.74 9.41 -7.80
N ALA A 37 42.70 10.74 -7.70
CA ALA A 37 41.46 11.49 -7.60
C ALA A 37 40.62 11.42 -8.89
N LEU A 38 41.26 11.43 -10.06
CA LEU A 38 40.60 11.24 -11.35
C LEU A 38 40.09 9.80 -11.51
N GLU A 39 40.87 8.81 -11.10
CA GLU A 39 40.44 7.39 -11.07
C GLU A 39 39.23 7.20 -10.16
N GLN A 40 39.24 7.78 -8.96
CA GLN A 40 38.11 7.75 -8.04
C GLN A 40 36.87 8.46 -8.61
N THR A 41 37.05 9.59 -9.29
CA THR A 41 35.95 10.32 -9.93
C THR A 41 35.32 9.50 -11.05
N GLN A 42 36.14 8.77 -11.82
CA GLN A 42 35.64 7.89 -12.86
C GLN A 42 34.83 6.73 -12.27
N LEU A 43 35.32 6.11 -11.19
CA LEU A 43 34.59 5.06 -10.46
C LEU A 43 33.24 5.54 -9.94
N ASN A 44 33.20 6.75 -9.36
CA ASN A 44 31.97 7.34 -8.85
C ASN A 44 30.96 7.62 -9.99
N LYS A 45 31.44 8.04 -11.17
CA LYS A 45 30.59 8.23 -12.35
C LYS A 45 29.97 6.91 -12.83
N ASP A 46 30.77 5.85 -12.89
CA ASP A 46 30.30 4.54 -13.32
C ASP A 46 29.26 3.97 -12.32
N LEU A 47 29.48 4.17 -11.02
CA LEU A 47 28.52 3.81 -9.98
C LEU A 47 27.21 4.60 -10.09
N LEU A 48 27.30 5.91 -10.33
CA LEU A 48 26.11 6.76 -10.54
C LEU A 48 25.34 6.33 -11.78
N ALA A 49 26.02 5.99 -12.88
CA ALA A 49 25.39 5.50 -14.09
C ALA A 49 24.64 4.17 -13.84
N ALA A 50 25.25 3.25 -13.09
CA ALA A 50 24.61 2.00 -12.71
C ALA A 50 23.38 2.23 -11.82
N LEU A 51 23.47 3.13 -10.84
CA LEU A 51 22.35 3.47 -9.97
C LEU A 51 21.19 4.13 -10.73
N VAL A 52 21.50 5.04 -11.66
CA VAL A 52 20.48 5.64 -12.56
C VAL A 52 19.81 4.55 -13.40
N GLY A 53 20.56 3.57 -13.89
CA GLY A 53 20.00 2.40 -14.57
C GLY A 53 18.99 1.63 -13.72
N GLN A 54 19.36 1.31 -12.48
CA GLN A 54 18.47 0.59 -11.54
C GLN A 54 17.20 1.39 -11.19
N VAL A 55 17.32 2.71 -11.00
CA VAL A 55 16.16 3.57 -10.74
C VAL A 55 15.20 3.59 -11.93
N ASN A 56 15.72 3.64 -13.15
CA ASN A 56 14.88 3.59 -14.36
C ASN A 56 14.18 2.24 -14.52
N GLU A 57 14.87 1.13 -14.29
CA GLU A 57 14.28 -0.22 -14.33
C GLU A 57 13.18 -0.39 -13.27
N LEU A 58 13.40 0.14 -12.07
CA LEU A 58 12.38 0.14 -11.02
C LEU A 58 11.17 1.01 -11.40
N ALA A 59 11.41 2.19 -12.00
CA ALA A 59 10.34 3.06 -12.49
C ALA A 59 9.52 2.39 -13.59
N GLU A 60 10.15 1.68 -14.53
CA GLU A 60 9.46 0.89 -15.56
C GLU A 60 8.65 -0.26 -14.95
N THR A 61 9.20 -0.96 -13.95
CA THR A 61 8.50 -2.02 -13.23
C THR A 61 7.26 -1.48 -12.51
N LEU A 62 7.38 -0.32 -11.85
CA LEU A 62 6.26 0.36 -11.19
C LEU A 62 5.19 0.80 -12.18
N GLU A 63 5.57 1.38 -13.32
CA GLU A 63 4.63 1.72 -14.39
C GLU A 63 3.96 0.49 -15.01
N GLY A 64 4.67 -0.65 -15.07
CA GLY A 64 4.10 -1.93 -15.47
C GLY A 64 3.12 -2.53 -14.45
N ILE A 65 3.37 -2.36 -13.16
CA ILE A 65 2.42 -2.73 -12.09
C ILE A 65 1.18 -1.84 -12.18
N LYS A 66 1.35 -0.52 -12.28
CA LYS A 66 0.26 0.45 -12.41
C LYS A 66 -0.62 0.20 -13.63
N ARG A 67 -0.02 -0.12 -14.79
CA ARG A 67 -0.78 -0.47 -16.01
C ARG A 67 -1.61 -1.73 -15.85
N ARG A 68 -1.09 -2.75 -15.15
CA ARG A 68 -1.84 -3.97 -14.83
C ARG A 68 -3.00 -3.69 -13.87
N ASP A 69 -2.81 -2.74 -12.95
CA ASP A 69 -3.79 -2.34 -11.95
C ASP A 69 -4.95 -1.50 -12.54
N SER A 70 -4.70 -0.75 -13.62
CA SER A 70 -5.75 -0.05 -14.38
C SER A 70 -6.79 -0.96 -15.07
N SER A 71 -6.71 -2.28 -14.89
CA SER A 71 -7.64 -3.27 -15.43
C SER A 71 -8.37 -4.07 -14.35
N GLU A 72 -8.27 -3.72 -13.06
CA GLU A 72 -8.99 -4.50 -12.04
C GLU A 72 -10.50 -4.46 -12.32
N PRO A 73 -11.15 -5.62 -12.52
CA PRO A 73 -12.57 -5.66 -12.83
C PRO A 73 -13.35 -5.08 -11.66
N LYS A 74 -14.39 -4.28 -11.96
CA LYS A 74 -15.30 -3.75 -10.95
C LYS A 74 -15.74 -4.86 -9.98
N PRO A 75 -15.67 -4.64 -8.65
CA PRO A 75 -16.10 -5.62 -7.67
C PRO A 75 -17.50 -6.15 -8.00
N ARG A 76 -17.62 -7.48 -8.10
CA ARG A 76 -18.86 -8.15 -8.49
C ARG A 76 -19.58 -8.70 -7.27
N PRO A 77 -20.93 -8.62 -7.21
CA PRO A 77 -21.71 -9.30 -6.18
C PRO A 77 -21.36 -10.77 -6.10
N TRP A 78 -21.27 -11.29 -4.88
CA TRP A 78 -21.00 -12.70 -4.64
C TRP A 78 -22.22 -13.56 -4.97
N CYS A 79 -21.97 -14.73 -5.56
CA CYS A 79 -22.99 -15.75 -5.80
C CYS A 79 -22.76 -16.91 -4.84
N TRP A 80 -23.39 -16.84 -3.66
CA TRP A 80 -23.18 -17.83 -2.60
C TRP A 80 -23.58 -19.25 -3.00
N THR A 81 -24.55 -19.39 -3.91
CA THR A 81 -25.04 -20.69 -4.40
C THR A 81 -24.01 -21.45 -5.23
N THR A 82 -23.09 -20.74 -5.91
CA THR A 82 -22.04 -21.37 -6.73
C THR A 82 -20.76 -21.65 -5.95
N MET A 83 -20.64 -21.15 -4.71
CA MET A 83 -19.47 -21.35 -3.86
C MET A 83 -19.52 -22.69 -3.14
N THR A 84 -18.36 -23.34 -3.04
CA THR A 84 -18.07 -24.46 -2.13
C THR A 84 -18.20 -24.04 -0.67
N TYR A 85 -18.35 -24.98 0.27
CA TYR A 85 -18.42 -24.59 1.68
C TYR A 85 -17.13 -23.93 2.20
N ALA A 86 -15.97 -24.30 1.66
CA ALA A 86 -14.69 -23.65 2.00
C ALA A 86 -14.69 -22.17 1.60
N GLU A 87 -15.10 -21.85 0.37
CA GLU A 87 -15.22 -20.47 -0.12
C GLU A 87 -16.27 -19.68 0.69
N ARG A 88 -17.38 -20.31 1.06
CA ARG A 88 -18.40 -19.66 1.91
C ARG A 88 -17.85 -19.30 3.29
N ALA A 89 -17.01 -20.16 3.88
CA ALA A 89 -16.38 -19.89 5.17
C ALA A 89 -15.45 -18.67 5.09
N GLU A 90 -14.61 -18.61 4.06
CA GLU A 90 -13.69 -17.49 3.81
C GLU A 90 -14.44 -16.17 3.58
N ARG A 91 -15.42 -16.18 2.67
CA ARG A 91 -16.20 -14.98 2.34
C ARG A 91 -17.05 -14.49 3.49
N LEU A 92 -17.57 -15.39 4.32
CA LEU A 92 -18.33 -14.99 5.51
C LEU A 92 -17.42 -14.33 6.56
N ALA A 93 -16.19 -14.80 6.72
CA ALA A 93 -15.22 -14.18 7.61
C ALA A 93 -14.84 -12.77 7.10
N GLU A 94 -14.51 -12.64 5.81
CA GLU A 94 -14.22 -11.35 5.17
C GLU A 94 -15.39 -10.35 5.33
N LEU A 95 -16.62 -10.83 5.12
CA LEU A 95 -17.81 -9.99 5.28
C LEU A 95 -17.99 -9.54 6.73
N ALA A 96 -17.74 -10.43 7.69
CA ALA A 96 -17.88 -10.11 9.12
C ALA A 96 -16.88 -9.06 9.58
N ASP A 97 -15.64 -9.12 9.09
CA ASP A 97 -14.62 -8.11 9.36
C ASP A 97 -15.07 -6.75 8.83
N TRP A 98 -15.57 -6.70 7.58
CA TRP A 98 -16.10 -5.45 7.03
C TRP A 98 -17.32 -4.93 7.78
N VAL A 99 -18.27 -5.80 8.15
CA VAL A 99 -19.45 -5.40 8.92
C VAL A 99 -19.03 -4.75 10.24
N THR A 100 -18.05 -5.33 10.93
CA THR A 100 -17.58 -4.87 12.24
C THR A 100 -16.77 -3.58 12.14
N GLU A 101 -15.78 -3.55 11.24
CA GLU A 101 -14.81 -2.46 11.16
C GLU A 101 -15.31 -1.25 10.35
N VAL A 102 -16.26 -1.45 9.44
CA VAL A 102 -16.73 -0.40 8.53
C VAL A 102 -18.21 -0.10 8.72
N LEU A 103 -19.06 -1.12 8.69
CA LEU A 103 -20.50 -0.89 8.66
C LEU A 103 -21.05 -0.45 10.02
N TYR A 104 -20.58 -1.03 11.12
CA TYR A 104 -21.00 -0.68 12.49
C TYR A 104 -20.49 0.65 13.03
N LEU A 105 -19.58 1.32 12.31
CA LEU A 105 -19.24 2.72 12.60
C LEU A 105 -20.45 3.66 12.44
N ARG A 106 -21.51 3.21 11.75
CA ARG A 106 -22.75 3.97 11.53
C ARG A 106 -23.76 3.66 12.62
N PRO A 107 -24.23 4.65 13.41
CA PRO A 107 -25.12 4.43 14.55
C PRO A 107 -26.43 3.68 14.24
N GLU A 108 -26.97 3.84 13.03
CA GLU A 108 -28.22 3.22 12.59
C GLU A 108 -28.09 1.74 12.24
N VAL A 109 -26.88 1.26 11.90
CA VAL A 109 -26.68 -0.11 11.43
C VAL A 109 -26.85 -1.12 12.57
N PRO A 110 -26.25 -0.94 13.77
CA PRO A 110 -26.42 -1.87 14.86
C PRO A 110 -27.88 -2.14 15.26
N LEU A 111 -28.78 -1.20 14.98
CA LEU A 111 -30.21 -1.30 15.27
C LEU A 111 -30.99 -2.04 14.18
N ALA A 112 -30.51 -2.00 12.93
CA ALA A 112 -31.21 -2.57 11.78
C ALA A 112 -30.80 -4.02 11.47
N VAL A 113 -29.54 -4.38 11.71
CA VAL A 113 -29.01 -5.73 11.43
C VAL A 113 -29.14 -6.60 12.68
N PRO A 114 -29.79 -7.78 12.65
CA PRO A 114 -29.89 -8.66 13.82
C PRO A 114 -28.54 -9.33 14.14
N ILE A 115 -28.30 -9.77 15.38
CA ILE A 115 -27.05 -10.49 15.74
C ILE A 115 -26.90 -11.83 15.02
N CYS A 116 -28.02 -12.50 14.76
CA CYS A 116 -28.03 -13.77 14.05
C CYS A 116 -27.85 -13.63 12.53
N TRP A 117 -27.48 -12.44 12.01
CA TRP A 117 -27.41 -12.18 10.57
C TRP A 117 -26.62 -13.22 9.78
N SER A 118 -25.53 -13.76 10.34
CA SER A 118 -24.69 -14.76 9.69
C SER A 118 -25.41 -16.08 9.39
N PHE A 119 -26.51 -16.37 10.11
CA PHE A 119 -27.33 -17.55 9.92
C PHE A 119 -28.48 -17.35 8.92
N HIS A 120 -28.72 -16.13 8.47
CA HIS A 120 -29.79 -15.77 7.53
C HIS A 120 -29.21 -15.57 6.12
N PRO A 121 -29.38 -16.53 5.20
CA PRO A 121 -28.76 -16.46 3.87
C PRO A 121 -29.15 -15.20 3.09
N ASP A 122 -30.40 -14.77 3.23
CA ASP A 122 -30.93 -13.55 2.59
C ASP A 122 -30.29 -12.28 3.15
N ILE A 123 -30.03 -12.21 4.45
CA ILE A 123 -29.29 -11.09 5.05
C ILE A 123 -27.82 -11.12 4.61
N VAL A 124 -27.21 -12.30 4.55
CA VAL A 124 -25.82 -12.47 4.05
C VAL A 124 -25.70 -12.03 2.60
N ASP A 125 -26.65 -12.41 1.74
CA ASP A 125 -26.73 -11.95 0.34
C ASP A 125 -26.81 -10.42 0.27
N ASP A 126 -27.73 -9.82 1.03
CA ASP A 126 -27.93 -8.38 1.09
C ASP A 126 -26.68 -7.62 1.57
N LEU A 127 -26.05 -8.10 2.64
CA LEU A 127 -24.84 -7.50 3.18
C LEU A 127 -23.65 -7.68 2.24
N SER A 128 -23.53 -8.83 1.56
CA SER A 128 -22.46 -9.05 0.57
C SER A 128 -22.62 -8.15 -0.66
N ALA A 129 -23.85 -7.93 -1.14
CA ALA A 129 -24.11 -6.98 -2.22
C ALA A 129 -23.76 -5.54 -1.80
N LEU A 130 -24.06 -5.18 -0.54
CA LEU A 130 -23.70 -3.88 0.02
C LEU A 130 -22.17 -3.74 0.16
N TYR A 131 -21.47 -4.80 0.58
CA TYR A 131 -20.01 -4.84 0.65
C TYR A 131 -19.37 -4.58 -0.73
N CYS A 132 -19.80 -5.27 -1.79
CA CYS A 132 -19.29 -5.04 -3.14
C CYS A 132 -19.59 -3.62 -3.65
N GLY A 133 -20.75 -3.06 -3.27
CA GLY A 133 -21.08 -1.67 -3.55
C GLY A 133 -20.13 -0.68 -2.84
N TRP A 134 -19.79 -0.95 -1.58
CA TRP A 134 -18.80 -0.18 -0.83
C TRP A 134 -17.41 -0.30 -1.44
N GLN A 135 -16.96 -1.51 -1.79
CA GLN A 135 -15.67 -1.71 -2.46
C GLN A 135 -15.61 -0.94 -3.78
N THR A 136 -16.68 -0.97 -4.58
CA THR A 136 -16.78 -0.17 -5.81
C THR A 136 -16.65 1.33 -5.54
N ALA A 137 -17.30 1.82 -4.49
CA ALA A 137 -17.36 3.25 -4.20
C ALA A 137 -16.07 3.81 -3.58
N TYR A 138 -15.35 3.01 -2.78
CA TYR A 138 -14.25 3.49 -1.95
C TYR A 138 -12.89 2.87 -2.24
N LEU A 139 -12.84 1.66 -2.80
CA LEU A 139 -11.58 0.93 -3.02
C LEU A 139 -11.23 0.77 -4.50
N TRP A 140 -12.23 0.64 -5.37
CA TRP A 140 -11.99 0.40 -6.79
C TRP A 140 -11.47 1.66 -7.49
N SER A 141 -10.37 1.51 -8.23
CA SER A 141 -9.70 2.61 -8.94
C SER A 141 -10.58 3.28 -10.00
N GLY A 142 -11.57 2.58 -10.55
CA GLY A 142 -12.57 3.11 -11.48
C GLY A 142 -13.79 3.77 -10.82
N GLY A 143 -13.86 3.76 -9.49
CA GLY A 143 -14.96 4.33 -8.72
C GLY A 143 -15.05 5.85 -8.87
N ARG A 144 -16.28 6.37 -8.86
CA ARG A 144 -16.57 7.80 -8.96
C ARG A 144 -17.18 8.31 -7.67
N ALA A 145 -17.07 9.61 -7.43
CA ALA A 145 -17.77 10.26 -6.30
C ALA A 145 -19.28 9.99 -6.30
N THR A 146 -19.88 9.80 -7.49
CA THR A 146 -21.29 9.41 -7.63
C THR A 146 -21.59 8.02 -7.08
N ASP A 147 -20.66 7.06 -7.17
CA ASP A 147 -20.84 5.72 -6.61
C ASP A 147 -20.92 5.78 -5.07
N ALA A 148 -20.09 6.63 -4.44
CA ALA A 148 -20.16 6.87 -2.99
C ALA A 148 -21.47 7.57 -2.59
N LEU A 149 -21.92 8.55 -3.36
CA LEU A 149 -23.22 9.20 -3.13
C LEU A 149 -24.38 8.21 -3.28
N ASP A 150 -24.38 7.38 -4.32
CA ASP A 150 -25.40 6.35 -4.54
C ASP A 150 -25.39 5.29 -3.44
N TYR A 151 -24.19 4.87 -2.99
CA TYR A 151 -24.04 3.96 -1.86
C TYR A 151 -24.71 4.52 -0.60
N LEU A 152 -24.37 5.76 -0.24
CA LEU A 152 -24.83 6.41 0.99
C LEU A 152 -26.32 6.75 0.96
N THR A 153 -26.83 7.24 -0.18
CA THR A 153 -28.17 7.80 -0.27
C THR A 153 -29.22 6.81 -0.73
N ARG A 154 -28.82 5.75 -1.46
CA ARG A 154 -29.75 4.77 -2.05
C ARG A 154 -29.50 3.36 -1.54
N ALA A 155 -28.30 2.82 -1.76
CA ALA A 155 -28.03 1.39 -1.52
C ALA A 155 -28.11 1.03 -0.04
N LEU A 156 -27.34 1.72 0.81
CA LEU A 156 -27.29 1.47 2.25
C LEU A 156 -28.68 1.62 2.90
N PRO A 157 -29.41 2.73 2.74
CA PRO A 157 -30.74 2.85 3.33
C PRO A 157 -31.74 1.81 2.83
N ALA A 158 -31.67 1.41 1.56
CA ALA A 158 -32.57 0.40 1.00
C ALA A 158 -32.33 -0.99 1.59
N VAL A 159 -31.06 -1.40 1.72
CA VAL A 159 -30.67 -2.68 2.33
C VAL A 159 -31.08 -2.72 3.80
N LEU A 160 -30.76 -1.68 4.58
CA LEU A 160 -31.12 -1.63 6.00
C LEU A 160 -32.64 -1.68 6.22
N ARG A 161 -33.42 -0.99 5.37
CA ARG A 161 -34.90 -1.08 5.42
C ARG A 161 -35.40 -2.49 5.13
N ARG A 162 -34.79 -3.18 4.15
CA ARG A 162 -35.18 -4.55 3.80
C ARG A 162 -34.90 -5.51 4.96
N ILE A 163 -33.68 -5.51 5.48
CA ILE A 163 -33.28 -6.34 6.63
C ILE A 163 -34.20 -6.11 7.83
N SER A 164 -34.40 -4.84 8.23
CA SER A 164 -35.25 -4.49 9.37
C SER A 164 -36.73 -4.83 9.16
N SER A 165 -37.22 -4.82 7.92
CA SER A 165 -38.62 -5.17 7.61
C SER A 165 -38.88 -6.69 7.63
N GLN A 166 -37.95 -7.48 7.12
CA GLN A 166 -38.10 -8.93 6.94
C GLN A 166 -37.82 -9.71 8.23
N HIS A 167 -36.95 -9.18 9.10
CA HIS A 167 -36.43 -9.91 10.26
C HIS A 167 -36.84 -9.31 11.61
N LYS A 168 -37.99 -8.61 11.66
CA LYS A 168 -38.52 -8.02 12.91
C LYS A 168 -38.63 -9.03 14.05
N ALA A 169 -39.05 -10.27 13.74
CA ALA A 169 -39.19 -11.34 14.72
C ALA A 169 -37.84 -11.77 15.34
N CYS A 170 -36.76 -11.71 14.56
CA CYS A 170 -35.41 -12.02 15.06
C CYS A 170 -34.91 -10.91 16.00
N ALA A 171 -35.16 -9.64 15.66
CA ALA A 171 -34.78 -8.50 16.51
C ALA A 171 -35.54 -8.47 17.86
N SER A 172 -36.78 -8.96 17.91
CA SER A 172 -37.58 -9.01 19.14
C SER A 172 -37.26 -10.19 20.06
N ASN A 173 -36.79 -11.32 19.52
CA ASN A 173 -36.53 -12.55 20.28
C ASN A 173 -35.04 -12.80 20.56
N HIS A 174 -34.13 -12.10 19.88
CA HIS A 174 -32.69 -12.16 20.11
C HIS A 174 -32.21 -10.77 20.56
N GLN A 175 -32.22 -10.55 21.87
CA GLN A 175 -31.77 -9.29 22.46
C GLN A 175 -30.27 -9.12 22.22
N PRO A 176 -29.82 -7.99 21.65
CA PRO A 176 -28.40 -7.73 21.56
C PRO A 176 -27.78 -7.55 22.96
N PRO A 177 -26.66 -8.22 23.30
CA PRO A 177 -25.98 -7.93 24.54
C PRO A 177 -25.48 -6.48 24.51
N SER A 178 -25.48 -5.89 25.71
CA SER A 178 -25.14 -4.51 26.08
C SER A 178 -24.14 -3.77 25.18
N ARG A 179 -24.41 -2.47 24.91
CA ARG A 179 -23.59 -1.32 24.40
C ARG A 179 -22.42 -1.55 23.43
N VAL A 180 -21.64 -2.62 23.56
CA VAL A 180 -20.62 -3.09 22.61
C VAL A 180 -21.21 -4.30 21.89
N ARG A 181 -21.67 -4.08 20.66
CA ARG A 181 -22.14 -5.15 19.79
C ARG A 181 -20.96 -6.06 19.43
N ASP A 182 -21.06 -7.35 19.72
CA ASP A 182 -20.07 -8.37 19.36
C ASP A 182 -20.78 -9.56 18.70
N ASP A 183 -20.70 -9.61 17.36
CA ASP A 183 -21.28 -10.68 16.56
C ASP A 183 -20.26 -11.81 16.30
N SER A 184 -19.02 -11.66 16.77
CA SER A 184 -17.88 -12.53 16.43
C SER A 184 -18.14 -13.99 16.78
N ARG A 185 -18.84 -14.25 17.90
CA ARG A 185 -19.24 -15.60 18.29
C ARG A 185 -20.22 -16.24 17.31
N ALA A 186 -21.23 -15.50 16.87
CA ALA A 186 -22.24 -16.00 15.94
C ALA A 186 -21.63 -16.25 14.55
N VAL A 187 -20.75 -15.35 14.11
CA VAL A 187 -19.99 -15.52 12.87
C VAL A 187 -19.06 -16.74 12.97
N ALA A 188 -18.24 -16.84 14.02
CA ALA A 188 -17.30 -17.93 14.19
C ALA A 188 -18.00 -19.30 14.19
N ALA A 189 -19.15 -19.42 14.86
CA ALA A 189 -19.95 -20.64 14.85
C ALA A 189 -20.42 -21.02 13.43
N ARG A 190 -20.85 -20.03 12.63
CA ARG A 190 -21.30 -20.27 11.26
C ARG A 190 -20.13 -20.62 10.32
N VAL A 191 -18.99 -19.94 10.45
CA VAL A 191 -17.76 -20.26 9.70
C VAL A 191 -17.31 -21.68 10.01
N GLN A 192 -17.28 -22.09 11.28
CA GLN A 192 -16.96 -23.46 11.69
C GLN A 192 -17.92 -24.48 11.08
N GLN A 193 -19.22 -24.17 11.03
CA GLN A 193 -20.21 -25.04 10.39
C GLN A 193 -19.89 -25.27 8.91
N PHE A 194 -19.55 -24.21 8.17
CA PHE A 194 -19.14 -24.35 6.77
C PHE A 194 -17.84 -25.15 6.62
N GLN A 195 -16.85 -24.94 7.49
CA GLN A 195 -15.61 -25.72 7.47
C GLN A 195 -15.85 -27.21 7.73
N GLN A 196 -16.77 -27.55 8.64
CA GLN A 196 -17.16 -28.95 8.91
C GLN A 196 -17.83 -29.60 7.70
N LEU A 197 -18.69 -28.86 7.00
CA LEU A 197 -19.33 -29.34 5.77
C LEU A 197 -18.32 -29.49 4.63
N ALA A 198 -17.37 -28.56 4.51
CA ALA A 198 -16.29 -28.66 3.53
C ALA A 198 -15.39 -29.89 3.74
N ALA A 199 -15.22 -30.34 4.99
CA ALA A 199 -14.48 -31.57 5.29
C ALA A 199 -15.24 -32.86 4.92
N GLN A 200 -16.52 -32.74 4.55
CA GLN A 200 -17.39 -33.85 4.16
C GLN A 200 -17.68 -33.88 2.64
N GLU A 201 -17.28 -32.82 1.92
CA GLU A 201 -17.29 -32.74 0.44
C GLU A 201 -16.03 -33.39 -0.15
#